data_AF-A0A2L2JLU7-F1
#
_entry.id   AF-A0A2L2JLU7-F1
#
_cell.length_a   1.000
_cell.length_b   1.000
_cell.length_c   1.000
_cell.angle_alpha   90.00
_cell.angle_beta   90.00
_cell.angle_gamma   90.00
#
_symmetry.space_group_name_H-M   'P 1'
#
loop_
_entity.id
_entity.type
_entity.pdbx_description
1 polymer ?
#
loop_
_entity_poly.entity_id
_entity_poly.type
_entity_poly.pdbx_seq_one_letter_code
_entity_poly.pdbx_strand_id
1 'polypeptide(L)' 'MTTALEKDVFALLQPGGPLTVETIAYDLSVPPWTVARALDALRHNGDVFRNRRAQWQVSADKRRPARQASR' A
#
# COMPACT_ATOMS: atom_id res chain seq x y z
N MET A 1 5.64 -12.07 7.71
CA MET A 1 5.09 -12.73 6.51
C MET A 1 4.06 -11.80 5.92
N THR A 2 4.27 -11.34 4.68
CA THR A 2 3.28 -10.49 3.98
C THR A 2 2.12 -11.35 3.53
N THR A 3 0.91 -11.03 3.96
CA THR A 3 -0.31 -11.76 3.55
C THR A 3 -0.61 -11.53 2.06
N ALA A 4 -1.39 -12.42 1.43
CA ALA A 4 -1.81 -12.23 0.03
C ALA A 4 -2.52 -10.87 -0.16
N LEU A 5 -3.38 -10.51 0.80
CA LEU A 5 -4.08 -9.23 0.81
C LEU A 5 -3.14 -8.03 0.88
N GLU A 6 -2.10 -8.06 1.72
CA GLU A 6 -1.11 -6.98 1.76
C GLU A 6 -0.40 -6.78 0.42
N LYS A 7 -0.11 -7.87 -0.32
CA LYS A 7 0.48 -7.78 -1.65
C LYS A 7 -0.48 -7.15 -2.66
N ASP A 8 -1.74 -7.55 -2.64
CA ASP A 8 -2.77 -7.02 -3.54
C ASP A 8 -3.03 -5.53 -3.27
N VAL A 9 -3.16 -5.15 -2.00
CA VAL A 9 -3.29 -3.74 -1.56
C VAL A 9 -2.06 -2.93 -2.00
N PHE A 10 -0.85 -3.48 -1.83
CA PHE A 10 0.37 -2.79 -2.24
C PHE A 10 0.46 -2.63 -3.76
N ALA A 11 0.07 -3.65 -4.53
CA ALA A 11 0.04 -3.62 -6.00
C ALA A 11 -0.91 -2.52 -6.52
N LEU A 12 -2.08 -2.34 -5.89
CA LEU A 12 -3.01 -1.25 -6.24
C LEU A 12 -2.43 0.14 -5.98
N LEU A 13 -1.54 0.27 -4.99
CA LEU A 13 -0.89 1.55 -4.66
C LEU A 13 0.37 1.83 -5.51
N GLN A 14 0.97 0.82 -6.16
CA GLN A 14 2.18 0.96 -6.98
C GLN A 14 2.10 1.96 -8.14
N PRO A 15 0.97 2.10 -8.87
CA PRO A 15 0.81 3.14 -9.91
C PRO A 15 1.03 4.56 -9.36
N GLY A 16 1.01 4.72 -8.04
CA GLY A 16 1.47 5.91 -7.35
C GLY A 16 0.38 6.96 -7.12
N GLY A 17 -0.86 6.64 -7.48
CA GLY A 17 -2.02 7.44 -7.13
C GLY A 17 -2.40 7.29 -5.65
N PRO A 18 -2.90 8.36 -5.00
CA PRO A 18 -3.49 8.25 -3.67
C PRO A 18 -4.83 7.49 -3.74
N LEU A 19 -4.97 6.40 -2.98
CA LEU A 19 -6.21 5.63 -2.89
C LEU A 19 -6.79 5.69 -1.47
N THR A 20 -8.12 5.62 -1.34
CA THR A 20 -8.76 5.48 -0.03
C THR A 20 -8.98 4.01 0.33
N VAL A 21 -9.30 3.76 1.60
CA VAL A 21 -9.69 2.43 2.06
C VAL A 21 -10.92 1.95 1.31
N GLU A 22 -11.89 2.82 1.05
CA GLU A 22 -13.11 2.43 0.33
C GLU A 22 -12.82 2.02 -1.12
N THR A 23 -11.96 2.76 -1.84
CA THR A 23 -11.60 2.42 -3.22
C THR A 23 -10.91 1.07 -3.31
N ILE A 24 -9.92 0.82 -2.43
CA ILE A 24 -9.20 -0.44 -2.42
C ILE A 24 -10.12 -1.61 -2.02
N ALA A 25 -11.02 -1.38 -1.06
CA ALA A 25 -11.99 -2.39 -0.63
C ALA A 25 -12.96 -2.76 -1.74
N TYR A 26 -13.41 -1.77 -2.51
CA TYR A 26 -14.26 -1.98 -3.69
C TYR A 26 -13.54 -2.78 -4.77
N ASP A 27 -12.32 -2.39 -5.14
CA ASP A 27 -11.54 -3.06 -6.20
C ASP A 27 -11.20 -4.52 -5.84
N LEU A 28 -10.88 -4.78 -4.56
CA LEU A 28 -10.57 -6.12 -4.07
C LEU A 28 -11.80 -6.92 -3.66
N SER A 29 -13.00 -6.33 -3.68
CA SER A 29 -14.24 -6.96 -3.21
C SER A 29 -14.13 -7.53 -1.78
N VAL A 30 -13.45 -6.81 -0.88
CA VAL A 30 -13.25 -7.21 0.52
C VAL A 30 -13.80 -6.16 1.48
N PRO A 31 -14.07 -6.52 2.75
CA PRO A 31 -14.52 -5.54 3.74
C PRO A 31 -13.48 -4.43 4.00
N PRO A 32 -13.91 -3.16 4.16
CA PRO A 32 -13.01 -2.02 4.42
C PRO A 32 -12.10 -2.19 5.63
N TRP A 33 -12.56 -2.86 6.69
CA TRP A 33 -11.76 -3.10 7.90
C TRP A 33 -10.56 -4.02 7.63
N THR A 34 -10.68 -4.95 6.67
CA THR A 34 -9.60 -5.87 6.26
C THR A 34 -8.51 -5.09 5.53
N VAL A 35 -8.91 -4.17 4.66
CA VAL A 35 -8.00 -3.26 3.96
C VAL A 35 -7.31 -2.31 4.96
N ALA A 36 -8.06 -1.77 5.92
CA ALA A 36 -7.49 -0.90 6.96
C ALA A 36 -6.41 -1.63 7.78
N ARG A 37 -6.65 -2.91 8.15
CA ARG A 37 -5.65 -3.77 8.81
C ARG A 37 -4.40 -3.97 7.95
N ALA A 38 -4.57 -4.28 6.66
CA ALA A 38 -3.46 -4.49 5.74
C ALA A 38 -2.63 -3.23 5.54
N LEU A 39 -3.28 -2.07 5.41
CA LEU A 39 -2.62 -0.77 5.28
C LEU A 39 -1.85 -0.38 6.54
N ASP A 40 -2.39 -0.69 7.73
CA ASP A 40 -1.68 -0.45 8.99
C ASP A 40 -0.43 -1.32 9.12
N ALA A 41 -0.51 -2.59 8.71
CA ALA A 41 0.65 -3.49 8.64
C ALA A 41 1.72 -2.98 7.64
N LEU A 42 1.31 -2.57 6.44
CA LEU A 42 2.21 -1.98 5.43
C LEU A 42 2.84 -0.67 5.92
N ARG A 43 2.08 0.14 6.67
CA ARG A 43 2.58 1.39 7.28
C ARG A 43 3.61 1.11 8.35
N HIS A 44 3.38 0.10 9.19
CA HIS A 44 4.34 -0.32 10.21
C HIS A 44 5.66 -0.78 9.56
N ASN A 45 5.61 -1.37 8.37
CA ASN A 45 6.78 -1.77 7.59
C ASN A 45 7.45 -0.60 6.83
N GLY A 46 6.85 0.60 6.87
CA GLY A 46 7.32 1.78 6.13
C GLY A 46 7.02 1.75 4.63
N ASP A 47 6.23 0.79 4.15
CA ASP A 47 5.94 0.61 2.72
C ASP A 47 4.95 1.63 2.17
N VAL A 48 4.01 2.06 3.02
CA VAL A 48 2.96 3.03 2.66
C VAL A 48 2.83 4.09 3.74
N PHE A 49 2.27 5.24 3.38
CA PHE A 49 1.92 6.31 4.31
C PHE A 49 0.53 6.87 4.01
N ARG A 50 -0.08 7.44 5.05
CA ARG A 50 -1.35 8.16 4.94
C ARG A 50 -1.08 9.66 4.80
N ASN A 51 -1.62 10.29 3.77
CA ASN A 51 -1.49 11.73 3.55
C ASN A 51 -2.49 12.54 4.39
N ARG A 52 -2.38 13.87 4.35
CA ARG A 52 -3.28 14.80 5.09
C ARG A 52 -4.75 14.71 4.68
N ARG A 53 -5.05 14.14 3.50
CA ARG A 53 -6.40 13.91 2.99
C ARG A 53 -6.93 12.51 3.33
N ALA A 54 -6.30 11.82 4.27
CA ALA A 54 -6.64 10.46 4.66
C ALA A 54 -6.45 9.39 3.55
N GLN A 55 -5.75 9.69 2.46
CA GLN A 55 -5.48 8.76 1.37
C GLN A 55 -4.12 8.07 1.56
N TRP A 56 -4.01 6.85 1.05
CA TRP A 56 -2.85 5.98 1.16
C TRP A 56 -2.00 6.02 -0.11
N GLN A 57 -0.68 6.01 0.06
CA GLN A 57 0.30 6.07 -1.01
C GLN A 57 1.54 5.24 -0.67
N VAL A 58 2.24 4.72 -1.68
CA VAL A 58 3.55 4.05 -1.51
C VAL A 58 4.62 5.05 -1.12
N SER A 59 5.44 4.69 -0.14
CA SER A 59 6.62 5.46 0.28
C SER A 59 7.65 5.57 -0.86
N ALA A 60 8.28 6.74 -1.01
CA ALA A 60 9.22 7.00 -2.09
C ALA A 60 10.42 6.02 -2.12
N ASP A 61 10.88 5.56 -0.96
CA ASP A 61 11.95 4.55 -0.83
C ASP A 61 11.57 3.18 -1.43
N LYS A 62 10.28 2.84 -1.47
CA LYS A 62 9.77 1.58 -2.04
C LYS A 62 9.27 1.73 -3.48
N ARG A 63 9.11 2.96 -3.97
CA ARG A 63 8.88 3.24 -5.41
C ARG A 63 10.11 3.01 -6.26
N ARG A 64 11.31 3.03 -5.66
CA ARG A 64 12.55 2.79 -6.41
C ARG A 64 12.72 1.27 -6.56
N PRO A 65 12.72 0.71 -7.78
CA PRO A 65 13.27 -0.64 -7.95
C PRO A 65 14.68 -0.58 -7.39
N ALA A 66 15.06 -1.55 -6.56
CA ALA A 66 16.38 -1.62 -5.95
C ALA A 66 17.40 -1.28 -7.04
N ARG A 67 18.03 -0.09 -6.95
CA ARG A 67 19.15 0.22 -7.83
C ARG A 67 20.16 -0.84 -7.49
N GLN A 68 20.28 -1.82 -8.39
CA GLN A 68 21.33 -2.81 -8.39
C GLN A 68 22.60 -2.02 -8.14
N ALA A 69 23.15 -2.19 -6.94
CA ALA A 69 24.43 -1.61 -6.59
C ALA A 69 25.43 -2.29 -7.52
N SER A 70 25.71 -1.65 -8.65
CA SER A 70 26.77 -2.04 -9.55
C SER A 70 28.06 -1.93 -8.74
N ARG A 71 28.57 -3.09 -8.35
CA ARG A 71 29.89 -3.25 -7.75
C ARG A 71 30.93 -3.23 -8.86
#